data_AF-A0A2M6T0B6-F1
#
_entry.id   AF-A0A2M6T0B6-F1
#
_cell.length_a   1.000
_cell.length_b   1.000
_cell.length_c   1.000
_cell.angle_alpha   90.00
_cell.angle_beta   90.00
_cell.angle_gamma   90.00
#
_symmetry.space_group_name_H-M   'P 1'
#
loop_
_entity.id
_entity.type
_entity.pdbx_description
1 polymer ?
#
loop_
_entity_poly.entity_id
_entity_poly.type
_entity_poly.pdbx_seq_one_letter_code
_entity_poly.pdbx_strand_id
1 'polypeptide(L)'
;MSKNRFFIVWKIFLIFIYFFALVHFLKDITQDVLEIPTVLDVFGNIHENLNGFPEAFVWFYHWAMVNTFFVEFFLLVTVPGAWKRREFTKLDAIILVAIIYLTTMFFLATYLDPRFNLQ
;
A
#
# COMPACT_ATOMS: atom_id res chain seq x y z
N MET A 1 -2.76 12.51 25.44
CA MET A 1 -1.71 12.94 24.49
C MET A 1 -2.11 14.32 23.93
N SER A 2 -1.25 15.34 23.93
CA SER A 2 -1.66 16.66 23.39
C SER A 2 -1.79 16.59 21.86
N LYS A 3 -2.76 17.32 21.28
CA LYS A 3 -3.03 17.35 19.83
C LYS A 3 -1.77 17.58 18.98
N ASN A 4 -0.85 18.41 19.49
CA ASN A 4 0.44 18.68 18.83
C ASN A 4 1.37 17.47 18.78
N ARG A 5 1.44 16.64 19.84
CA ARG A 5 2.31 15.44 19.82
C ARG A 5 1.79 14.39 18.83
N PHE A 6 0.48 14.18 18.79
CA PHE A 6 -0.14 13.28 17.81
C PHE A 6 0.18 13.71 16.38
N PHE A 7 0.04 15.00 16.08
CA PHE A 7 0.30 15.51 14.73
C PHE A 7 1.77 15.40 14.30
N ILE A 8 2.72 15.57 15.22
CA ILE A 8 4.15 15.34 14.94
C ILE A 8 4.39 13.87 14.61
N VAL A 9 3.86 12.94 15.41
CA VAL A 9 3.97 11.49 15.16
C VAL A 9 3.35 11.13 13.81
N TRP A 10 2.19 11.68 13.50
CA TRP A 10 1.53 11.50 12.21
C TRP A 10 2.42 11.94 11.03
N LYS A 11 3.07 13.11 11.11
CA LYS A 11 3.98 13.56 10.04
C LYS A 11 5.19 12.65 9.86
N ILE A 12 5.79 12.20 10.96
CA ILE A 12 6.92 11.27 10.92
C ILE A 12 6.47 9.96 10.28
N PHE A 13 5.31 9.43 10.68
CA PHE A 13 4.72 8.23 10.08
C PHE A 13 4.49 8.41 8.57
N LEU A 14 4.00 9.55 8.12
CA LEU A 14 3.82 9.85 6.70
C LEU A 14 5.13 9.85 5.91
N ILE A 15 6.28 10.15 6.51
CA ILE A 15 7.58 10.03 5.84
C ILE A 15 7.84 8.56 5.49
N PHE A 16 7.66 7.65 6.45
CA PHE A 16 7.83 6.22 6.21
C PHE A 16 6.86 5.70 5.16
N ILE A 17 5.58 6.09 5.24
CA ILE A 17 4.56 5.72 4.24
C ILE A 17 4.92 6.22 2.85
N TYR A 18 5.41 7.45 2.74
CA TYR A 18 5.81 8.01 1.44
C TYR A 18 6.96 7.22 0.81
N PHE A 19 8.01 6.91 1.57
CA PHE A 19 9.12 6.10 1.07
C PHE A 19 8.68 4.69 0.69
N PHE A 20 7.84 4.06 1.50
CA PHE A 20 7.30 2.74 1.20
C PHE A 20 6.48 2.74 -0.10
N ALA A 21 5.52 3.67 -0.22
CA ALA A 21 4.71 3.82 -1.42
C ALA A 21 5.57 4.13 -2.65
N LEU A 22 6.62 4.94 -2.52
CA LEU A 22 7.53 5.25 -3.62
C LEU A 22 8.29 4.01 -4.09
N VAL A 23 8.84 3.23 -3.16
CA VAL A 23 9.59 2.01 -3.50
C VAL A 23 8.66 0.98 -4.14
N HIS A 24 7.47 0.77 -3.58
CA HIS A 24 6.49 -0.16 -4.12
C HIS A 24 6.01 0.25 -5.52
N PHE A 25 5.62 1.52 -5.68
CA PHE A 25 5.18 2.04 -6.97
C PHE A 25 6.27 1.97 -8.05
N LEU A 26 7.54 2.24 -7.69
CA LEU A 26 8.66 2.09 -8.60
C LEU A 26 8.88 0.62 -8.99
N LYS A 27 8.77 -0.30 -8.03
CA LYS A 27 8.84 -1.74 -8.27
C LYS A 27 7.76 -2.16 -9.27
N ASP A 28 6.51 -1.80 -9.04
CA ASP A 28 5.38 -2.15 -9.92
C ASP A 28 5.58 -1.58 -11.33
N ILE A 29 6.06 -0.34 -11.47
CA ILE A 29 6.43 0.19 -12.80
C ILE A 29 7.54 -0.63 -13.44
N THR A 30 8.62 -0.93 -12.71
CA THR A 30 9.74 -1.66 -13.29
C THR A 30 9.38 -3.09 -13.67
N GLN A 31 8.58 -3.78 -12.87
CA GLN A 31 8.21 -5.17 -13.09
C GLN A 31 7.04 -5.31 -14.06
N ASP A 32 5.93 -4.61 -13.82
CA ASP A 32 4.68 -4.85 -14.53
C ASP A 32 4.58 -4.04 -15.84
N VAL A 33 5.23 -2.87 -15.90
CA VAL A 33 5.18 -2.00 -17.09
C VAL A 33 6.41 -2.17 -17.97
N LEU A 34 7.59 -2.29 -17.35
CA LEU A 34 8.86 -2.33 -18.08
C LEU A 34 9.44 -3.75 -18.21
N GLU A 35 8.91 -4.74 -17.48
CA GLU A 35 9.42 -6.12 -17.45
C GLU A 35 10.92 -6.21 -17.11
N ILE A 36 11.44 -5.23 -16.34
CA ILE A 36 12.84 -5.17 -15.92
C ILE A 36 12.96 -5.83 -14.55
N PRO A 37 13.70 -6.95 -14.43
CA PRO A 37 13.96 -7.54 -13.13
C PRO A 37 14.86 -6.60 -12.31
N THR A 38 14.43 -6.28 -11.09
CA THR A 38 15.19 -5.40 -10.20
C THR A 38 15.49 -6.06 -8.86
N VAL A 39 16.38 -5.44 -8.08
CA VAL A 39 16.64 -5.88 -6.69
C VAL A 39 15.39 -5.69 -5.80
N LEU A 40 14.44 -4.86 -6.22
CA LEU A 40 13.17 -4.65 -5.50
C LEU A 40 12.25 -5.88 -5.58
N ASP A 41 12.47 -6.75 -6.57
CA ASP A 41 11.71 -7.98 -6.80
C ASP A 41 11.87 -8.98 -5.63
N VAL A 42 13.00 -8.91 -4.93
CA VAL A 42 13.29 -9.74 -3.75
C VAL A 42 12.33 -9.43 -2.59
N PHE A 43 11.74 -8.23 -2.55
CA PHE A 43 10.97 -7.75 -1.41
C PHE A 43 9.46 -8.04 -1.48
N GLY A 44 8.95 -8.71 -2.50
CA GLY A 44 7.50 -8.93 -2.53
C GLY A 44 6.94 -9.52 -3.81
N ASN A 45 7.60 -10.51 -4.39
CA ASN A 45 6.98 -11.30 -5.44
C ASN A 45 6.02 -12.31 -4.78
N ILE A 46 4.86 -11.85 -4.31
CA ILE A 46 3.83 -12.66 -3.63
C ILE A 46 3.18 -13.58 -4.66
N HIS A 47 2.97 -14.84 -4.31
CA HIS A 47 2.34 -15.84 -5.18
C HIS A 47 1.03 -16.28 -4.53
N GLU A 48 -0.05 -15.54 -4.76
CA GLU A 48 -1.33 -15.84 -4.13
C GLU A 48 -1.97 -17.10 -4.72
N ASN A 49 -2.41 -18.00 -3.84
CA ASN A 49 -3.16 -19.17 -4.21
C ASN A 49 -4.66 -18.96 -3.96
N LEU A 50 -5.36 -18.62 -5.03
CA LEU A 50 -6.82 -18.42 -5.02
C LEU A 50 -7.58 -19.72 -5.38
N ASN A 51 -6.90 -20.85 -5.50
CA ASN A 51 -7.57 -22.12 -5.82
C ASN A 51 -8.57 -22.48 -4.72
N GLY A 52 -9.80 -22.79 -5.13
CA GLY A 52 -10.88 -23.16 -4.21
C GLY A 52 -11.77 -22.01 -3.74
N PHE A 53 -11.48 -20.76 -4.13
CA PHE A 53 -12.39 -19.64 -3.92
C PHE A 53 -13.46 -19.55 -5.02
N PRO A 54 -14.67 -19.04 -4.70
CA PRO A 54 -15.68 -18.74 -5.72
C PRO A 54 -15.18 -17.70 -6.73
N GLU A 55 -15.58 -17.81 -7.99
CA GLU A 55 -15.15 -16.91 -9.07
C GLU A 55 -15.40 -15.43 -8.76
N ALA A 56 -16.56 -15.11 -8.16
CA ALA A 56 -16.88 -13.74 -7.76
C ALA A 56 -15.87 -13.15 -6.75
N PHE A 57 -15.32 -13.98 -5.86
CA PHE A 57 -14.29 -13.56 -4.91
C PHE A 57 -12.95 -13.30 -5.61
N VAL A 58 -12.59 -14.18 -6.55
CA VAL A 58 -11.36 -14.02 -7.36
C VAL A 58 -11.41 -12.70 -8.16
N TRP A 59 -12.54 -12.41 -8.80
CA TRP A 59 -12.75 -11.15 -9.51
C TRP A 59 -12.64 -9.94 -8.59
N PHE A 60 -13.30 -9.99 -7.43
CA PHE A 60 -13.22 -8.91 -6.45
C PHE A 60 -11.80 -8.70 -5.95
N TYR A 61 -11.06 -9.78 -5.66
CA TYR A 61 -9.68 -9.73 -5.21
C TYR A 61 -8.77 -9.08 -6.26
N HIS A 62 -8.82 -9.55 -7.51
CA HIS A 62 -8.01 -8.96 -8.58
C HIS A 62 -8.35 -7.50 -8.84
N TRP A 63 -9.64 -7.15 -8.84
CA TRP A 63 -10.06 -5.75 -8.93
C TRP A 63 -9.49 -4.91 -7.78
N ALA A 64 -9.56 -5.40 -6.53
CA ALA A 64 -9.01 -4.71 -5.37
C ALA A 64 -7.48 -4.56 -5.43
N MET A 65 -6.77 -5.60 -5.89
CA MET A 65 -5.32 -5.57 -6.08
C MET A 65 -4.91 -4.54 -7.13
N VAL A 66 -5.57 -4.47 -8.29
CA VAL A 66 -5.28 -3.42 -9.29
C VAL A 66 -5.48 -2.02 -8.72
N ASN A 67 -6.43 -1.84 -7.81
CA ASN A 67 -6.66 -0.55 -7.16
C ASN A 67 -5.52 -0.12 -6.21
N THR A 68 -4.66 -1.03 -5.72
CA THR A 68 -3.54 -0.63 -4.84
C THR A 68 -2.56 0.30 -5.56
N PHE A 69 -2.29 0.06 -6.85
CA PHE A 69 -1.45 0.94 -7.67
C PHE A 69 -1.96 2.39 -7.72
N PHE A 70 -3.27 2.57 -7.92
CA PHE A 70 -3.88 3.90 -7.94
C PHE A 70 -3.85 4.57 -6.55
N VAL A 71 -4.02 3.79 -5.49
CA VAL A 71 -3.93 4.28 -4.11
C VAL A 71 -2.50 4.70 -3.76
N GLU A 72 -1.49 3.95 -4.20
CA GLU A 72 -0.08 4.32 -4.05
C GLU A 72 0.24 5.62 -4.77
N PHE A 73 -0.17 5.76 -6.03
CA PHE A 73 -0.05 7.02 -6.77
C PHE A 73 -0.72 8.17 -6.03
N PHE A 74 -1.94 7.96 -5.51
CA PHE A 74 -2.64 8.93 -4.71
C PHE A 74 -1.84 9.34 -3.46
N LEU A 75 -1.23 8.39 -2.74
CA LEU A 75 -0.39 8.69 -1.58
C LEU A 75 0.85 9.51 -1.97
N LEU A 76 1.52 9.16 -3.08
CA LEU A 76 2.67 9.90 -3.58
C LEU A 76 2.35 11.37 -3.89
N VAL A 77 1.16 11.65 -4.41
CA VAL A 77 0.74 13.02 -4.71
C VAL A 77 0.29 13.76 -3.43
N THR A 78 -0.46 13.11 -2.55
CA THR A 78 -1.16 13.78 -1.45
C THR A 78 -0.34 13.94 -0.18
N VAL A 79 0.55 13.01 0.12
CA VAL A 79 1.39 13.04 1.33
C VAL A 79 2.31 14.27 1.39
N PRO A 80 3.02 14.68 0.30
CA PRO A 80 3.77 15.94 0.29
C PRO A 80 2.91 17.16 0.57
N GLY A 81 1.64 17.13 0.12
CA GLY A 81 0.65 18.16 0.40
C GLY A 81 0.23 18.21 1.87
N ALA A 82 0.13 17.06 2.53
CA ALA A 82 -0.19 16.96 3.96
C ALA A 82 0.95 17.48 4.86
N TRP A 83 2.22 17.28 4.49
CA TRP A 83 3.37 17.76 5.27
C TRP A 83 3.41 19.28 5.45
N LYS A 84 2.92 20.04 4.46
CA LYS A 84 2.89 21.51 4.48
C LYS A 84 1.86 22.08 5.47
N ARG A 85 0.93 21.26 5.97
CA ARG A 85 -0.17 21.70 6.84
C ARG A 85 0.27 21.78 8.31
N ARG A 86 -0.39 22.63 9.09
CA ARG A 86 -0.10 22.85 10.52
C ARG A 86 -0.97 22.05 11.47
N GLU A 87 -2.02 21.43 10.95
CA GLU A 87 -3.00 20.66 11.71
C GLU A 87 -3.52 19.48 10.88
N PHE A 88 -4.15 18.52 11.57
CA PHE A 88 -4.78 17.36 10.94
C PHE A 88 -6.08 17.78 10.24
N THR A 89 -6.24 17.40 8.99
CA THR A 89 -7.34 17.82 8.13
C THR A 89 -8.11 16.62 7.55
N LYS A 90 -9.18 16.89 6.81
CA LYS A 90 -9.91 15.84 6.07
C LYS A 90 -9.01 15.07 5.09
N LEU A 91 -8.00 15.72 4.52
CA LEU A 91 -7.03 15.06 3.65
C LEU A 91 -6.24 13.99 4.42
N ASP A 92 -5.82 14.29 5.64
CA ASP A 92 -5.10 13.34 6.51
C ASP A 92 -5.98 12.13 6.87
N ALA A 93 -7.28 12.34 7.07
CA ALA A 93 -8.24 11.24 7.26
C ALA A 93 -8.36 10.35 6.01
N ILE A 94 -8.40 10.95 4.81
CA ILE A 94 -8.45 10.20 3.55
C ILE A 94 -7.14 9.42 3.34
N ILE A 95 -5.99 10.04 3.60
CA ILE A 95 -4.67 9.38 3.58
C ILE A 95 -4.66 8.20 4.54
N LEU A 96 -5.19 8.36 5.76
CA LEU A 96 -5.29 7.27 6.74
C LEU A 96 -6.14 6.11 6.22
N VAL A 97 -7.29 6.39 5.59
CA VAL A 97 -8.14 5.35 4.97
C VAL A 97 -7.40 4.63 3.83
N ALA A 98 -6.67 5.36 2.99
CA ALA A 98 -5.84 4.78 1.94
C ALA A 98 -4.75 3.85 2.50
N ILE A 99 -4.08 4.26 3.59
CA ILE A 99 -3.08 3.44 4.26
C ILE A 99 -3.70 2.17 4.84
N ILE A 100 -4.88 2.27 5.47
CA ILE A 100 -5.62 1.11 6.01
C ILE A 100 -5.99 0.14 4.88
N TYR A 101 -6.45 0.67 3.74
CA TYR A 101 -6.76 -0.12 2.56
C TYR A 101 -5.53 -0.91 2.07
N LEU A 102 -4.41 -0.22 1.81
CA LEU A 102 -3.17 -0.87 1.36
C LEU A 102 -2.67 -1.92 2.36
N THR A 103 -2.71 -1.59 3.66
CA THR A 103 -2.30 -2.52 4.71
C THR A 103 -3.17 -3.78 4.69
N THR A 104 -4.48 -3.62 4.54
CA THR A 104 -5.43 -4.74 4.48
C THR A 104 -5.16 -5.62 3.26
N MET A 105 -4.95 -5.02 2.09
CA MET A 105 -4.62 -5.75 0.87
C MET A 105 -3.28 -6.49 0.98
N PHE A 106 -2.26 -5.85 1.55
CA PHE A 106 -0.96 -6.48 1.77
C PHE A 106 -1.05 -7.69 2.73
N PHE A 107 -1.80 -7.55 3.83
CA PHE A 107 -2.06 -8.68 4.74
C PHE A 107 -2.82 -9.80 4.04
N LEU A 108 -3.83 -9.47 3.23
CA LEU A 108 -4.62 -10.46 2.50
C LEU A 108 -3.76 -11.20 1.46
N ALA A 109 -2.96 -10.49 0.68
CA ALA A 109 -2.04 -11.08 -0.30
C ALA A 109 -1.03 -12.02 0.40
N THR A 110 -0.45 -11.57 1.52
CA THR A 110 0.47 -12.41 2.32
C THR A 110 -0.22 -13.65 2.87
N TYR A 111 -1.46 -13.52 3.36
CA TYR A 111 -2.25 -14.64 3.86
C TYR A 111 -2.65 -15.62 2.77
N LEU A 112 -2.82 -15.17 1.54
CA LEU A 112 -3.19 -16.05 0.42
C LEU A 112 -1.97 -16.70 -0.24
N ASP A 113 -0.75 -16.29 0.10
CA ASP A 113 0.47 -16.89 -0.40
C ASP A 113 0.85 -18.15 0.41
N PRO A 114 0.90 -19.33 -0.23
CA PRO A 114 1.21 -20.59 0.44
C PRO A 114 2.56 -20.62 1.16
N ARG A 115 3.53 -19.80 0.73
CA ARG A 115 4.88 -19.79 1.33
C ARG A 115 4.88 -19.18 2.73
N PHE A 116 3.91 -18.33 3.03
CA PHE A 116 3.75 -17.70 4.35
C PHE A 116 2.70 -18.40 5.22
N ASN A 117 1.87 -19.25 4.61
CA ASN A 117 1.02 -20.20 5.33
C ASN A 117 1.84 -21.43 5.72
N LEU A 118 2.62 -21.31 6.80
CA LEU A 118 3.22 -22.46 7.47
C LEU A 118 2.11 -23.38 8.01
N GLN A 119 1.81 -24.45 7.28
CA GLN A 119 1.37 -25.72 7.87
C GLN A 119 2.59 -26.50 8.34
#